data_AF-A0A3A6EQC8-F1
#
_entry.id   AF-A0A3A6EQC8-F1
#
_cell.length_a   1.000
_cell.length_b   1.000
_cell.length_c   1.000
_cell.angle_alpha   90.00
_cell.angle_beta   90.00
_cell.angle_gamma   90.00
#
_symmetry.space_group_name_H-M   'P 1'
#
loop_
_entity.id
_entity.type
_entity.pdbx_description
1 polymer ?
#
loop_
_entity_poly.entity_id
_entity_poly.type
_entity_poly.pdbx_seq_one_letter_code
_entity_poly.pdbx_strand_id
1 'polypeptide(L)'
;MISERYDLWETGEYDYPMAFGFIPNLVGYLHEDAEKRPCILVVPGGGYCVVSPTEGEIVALEFYKKGYNTFVCTYTTNLFGIAPLLDQPMKDLSRAIRYIRANAETFHVKEDELTICGFSAGGHLCGSVCVHYEDVKDENPKYSAIFNRPDAAILSYPVITSGEKAHRGSFESLFGKDASEEQLSYMSLEKHVTPDTPPCFLWQTATDETVPVENSYLFAEACKANGVPYAHHVFSKGKHGLSLANEDWANGNFGGQYTVEQIKCQVKAAEEGVLPLPEEAVERIKKEFGMRKKETERSGEKTRIGEPSEEVAVWPVLADTWLKYNRKG
;
A
#
# COMPACT_ATOMS: atom_id res chain seq x y z
N MET A 1 -14.22 18.39 -0.94
CA MET A 1 -13.53 17.12 -0.62
C MET A 1 -13.29 17.11 0.86
N ILE A 2 -13.81 16.11 1.56
CA ILE A 2 -13.52 15.90 2.98
C ILE A 2 -12.21 15.11 3.07
N SER A 3 -11.24 15.62 3.81
CA SER A 3 -9.99 14.93 4.12
C SER A 3 -9.87 14.75 5.63
N GLU A 4 -9.88 13.50 6.09
CA GLU A 4 -9.90 13.16 7.51
C GLU A 4 -9.05 11.91 7.78
N ARG A 5 -8.39 11.90 8.95
CA ARG A 5 -7.53 10.80 9.42
C ARG A 5 -8.28 9.95 10.44
N TYR A 6 -8.22 8.63 10.28
CA TYR A 6 -8.92 7.64 11.10
C TYR A 6 -7.93 6.59 11.62
N ASP A 7 -7.79 6.43 12.93
CA ASP A 7 -7.01 5.33 13.52
C ASP A 7 -7.72 3.99 13.33
N LEU A 8 -6.96 2.95 12.96
CA LEU A 8 -7.50 1.60 12.71
C LEU A 8 -7.67 0.78 13.99
N TRP A 9 -6.83 1.05 14.98
CA TRP A 9 -6.74 0.29 16.22
C TRP A 9 -7.11 1.18 17.40
N GLU A 10 -7.93 0.65 18.31
CA GLU A 10 -8.25 1.35 19.54
C GLU A 10 -7.05 1.32 20.51
N THR A 11 -7.06 2.21 21.51
CA THR A 11 -5.98 2.27 22.50
C THR A 11 -5.84 0.93 23.21
N GLY A 12 -4.66 0.31 23.10
CA GLY A 12 -4.35 -0.99 23.68
C GLY A 12 -4.61 -2.20 22.78
N GLU A 13 -5.17 -2.02 21.58
CA GLU A 13 -5.30 -3.10 20.58
C GLU A 13 -4.06 -3.28 19.72
N TYR A 14 -3.24 -2.23 19.58
CA TYR A 14 -2.04 -2.23 18.76
C TYR A 14 -0.78 -2.14 19.63
N ASP A 15 0.10 -3.13 19.48
CA ASP A 15 1.24 -3.35 20.38
C ASP A 15 2.56 -3.62 19.64
N TYR A 16 2.65 -3.27 18.34
CA TYR A 16 3.89 -3.46 17.60
C TYR A 16 5.07 -2.76 18.31
N PRO A 17 6.17 -3.47 18.63
CA PRO A 17 7.22 -2.95 19.53
C PRO A 17 7.91 -1.67 19.03
N MET A 18 7.92 -1.45 17.71
CA MET A 18 8.57 -0.31 17.08
C MET A 18 7.58 0.79 16.65
N ALA A 19 6.39 0.83 17.27
CA ALA A 19 5.36 1.82 17.01
C ALA A 19 5.69 3.21 17.59
N PHE A 20 6.17 3.28 18.84
CA PHE A 20 6.47 4.53 19.55
C PHE A 20 5.32 5.57 19.51
N GLY A 21 4.09 5.09 19.71
CA GLY A 21 2.88 5.93 19.69
C GLY A 21 2.28 6.15 18.31
N PHE A 22 2.88 5.59 17.25
CA PHE A 22 2.20 5.42 15.97
C PHE A 22 1.03 4.44 16.12
N ILE A 23 -0.06 4.74 15.42
CA ILE A 23 -1.17 3.81 15.20
C ILE A 23 -1.43 3.77 13.68
N PRO A 24 -1.48 2.58 13.06
CA PRO A 24 -1.92 2.42 11.68
C PRO A 24 -3.23 3.16 11.43
N ASN A 25 -3.29 3.89 10.33
CA ASN A 25 -4.39 4.83 10.08
C ASN A 25 -4.77 4.90 8.60
N LEU A 26 -5.97 5.44 8.36
CA LEU A 26 -6.48 5.81 7.06
C LEU A 26 -6.55 7.32 6.94
N VAL A 27 -6.22 7.86 5.77
CA VAL A 27 -6.66 9.20 5.37
C VAL A 27 -7.67 9.07 4.25
N GLY A 28 -8.90 9.50 4.49
CA GLY A 28 -10.00 9.47 3.53
C GLY A 28 -10.05 10.73 2.66
N TYR A 29 -10.45 10.57 1.41
CA TYR A 29 -10.78 11.63 0.45
C TYR A 29 -12.17 11.35 -0.08
N LEU A 30 -13.16 12.00 0.53
CA LEU A 30 -14.58 11.70 0.32
C LEU A 30 -15.28 12.84 -0.41
N HIS A 31 -16.21 12.48 -1.29
CA HIS A 31 -17.10 13.44 -1.93
C HIS A 31 -18.02 14.05 -0.85
N GLU A 32 -18.34 15.35 -0.99
CA GLU A 32 -19.17 16.08 -0.02
C GLU A 32 -20.67 15.79 -0.15
N ASP A 33 -21.06 15.11 -1.23
CA ASP A 33 -22.43 14.67 -1.45
C ASP A 33 -22.71 13.34 -0.73
N ALA A 34 -24.00 13.02 -0.60
CA ALA A 34 -24.46 11.79 0.03
C ALA A 34 -24.57 10.61 -0.95
N GLU A 35 -23.98 10.70 -2.16
CA GLU A 35 -24.06 9.64 -3.16
C GLU A 35 -23.15 8.48 -2.76
N LYS A 36 -23.70 7.26 -2.67
CA LYS A 36 -22.87 6.07 -2.43
C LYS A 36 -22.00 5.75 -3.64
N ARG A 37 -20.69 5.73 -3.42
CA ARG A 37 -19.68 5.53 -4.47
C ARG A 37 -18.86 4.26 -4.22
N PRO A 38 -18.31 3.66 -5.28
CA PRO A 38 -17.24 2.68 -5.10
C PRO A 38 -16.04 3.26 -4.36
N CYS A 39 -15.27 2.38 -3.72
CA CYS A 39 -14.11 2.75 -2.94
C CYS A 39 -12.79 2.24 -3.54
N ILE A 40 -11.75 3.08 -3.56
CA ILE A 40 -10.36 2.64 -3.74
C ILE A 40 -9.58 2.86 -2.43
N LEU A 41 -9.09 1.78 -1.83
CA LEU A 41 -8.15 1.82 -0.72
C LEU A 41 -6.72 1.68 -1.26
N VAL A 42 -5.99 2.79 -1.30
CA VAL A 42 -4.61 2.88 -1.76
C VAL A 42 -3.64 2.41 -0.66
N VAL A 43 -2.72 1.52 -1.03
CA VAL A 43 -1.72 0.93 -0.16
C VAL A 43 -0.32 1.19 -0.75
N PRO A 44 0.36 2.26 -0.32
CA PRO A 44 1.67 2.63 -0.85
C PRO A 44 2.72 1.54 -0.63
N GLY A 45 3.78 1.57 -1.41
CA GLY A 45 4.95 0.72 -1.24
C GLY A 45 5.95 1.27 -0.24
N GLY A 46 7.19 0.79 -0.32
CA GLY A 46 8.30 1.18 0.57
C GLY A 46 9.03 0.00 1.20
N GLY A 47 9.01 -1.18 0.57
CA GLY A 47 9.77 -2.36 1.00
C GLY A 47 9.37 -2.95 2.34
N TYR A 48 8.18 -2.59 2.86
CA TYR A 48 7.78 -2.78 4.26
C TYR A 48 8.66 -2.02 5.28
N CYS A 49 9.57 -1.16 4.84
CA CYS A 49 10.38 -0.29 5.69
C CYS A 49 9.68 1.03 5.98
N VAL A 50 8.94 1.55 5.00
CA VAL A 50 8.21 2.82 5.05
C VAL A 50 6.92 2.73 4.24
N VAL A 51 6.04 3.72 4.39
CA VAL A 51 4.88 3.93 3.51
C VAL A 51 5.18 5.14 2.62
N SER A 52 5.44 4.89 1.33
CA SER A 52 5.91 5.91 0.39
C SER A 52 4.89 7.03 0.19
N PRO A 53 5.26 8.31 0.43
CA PRO A 53 4.39 9.44 0.13
C PRO A 53 4.05 9.58 -1.35
N THR A 54 4.93 9.08 -2.24
CA THR A 54 4.78 9.25 -3.70
C THR A 54 3.68 8.39 -4.31
N GLU A 55 3.14 7.45 -3.55
CA GLU A 55 2.17 6.44 -3.98
C GLU A 55 0.84 6.53 -3.19
N GLY A 56 0.69 7.55 -2.33
CA GLY A 56 -0.47 7.76 -1.47
C GLY A 56 -1.49 8.73 -2.06
N GLU A 57 -1.49 9.98 -1.57
CA GLU A 57 -2.51 10.98 -1.87
C GLU A 57 -2.70 11.22 -3.37
N ILE A 58 -1.62 11.35 -4.14
CA ILE A 58 -1.73 11.61 -5.59
C ILE A 58 -2.56 10.55 -6.32
N VAL A 59 -2.41 9.28 -5.94
CA VAL A 59 -3.15 8.15 -6.51
C VAL A 59 -4.61 8.19 -6.03
N ALA A 60 -4.82 8.45 -4.74
CA ALA A 60 -6.15 8.58 -4.16
C ALA A 60 -6.95 9.70 -4.83
N LEU A 61 -6.32 10.84 -5.13
CA LEU A 61 -6.94 11.97 -5.84
C LEU A 61 -7.21 11.67 -7.31
N GLU A 62 -6.38 10.87 -7.98
CA GLU A 62 -6.60 10.45 -9.35
C GLU A 62 -7.88 9.60 -9.48
N PHE A 63 -8.10 8.65 -8.55
CA PHE A 63 -9.34 7.87 -8.52
C PHE A 63 -10.53 8.67 -7.97
N TYR A 64 -10.31 9.58 -7.02
CA TYR A 64 -11.36 10.51 -6.56
C TYR A 64 -11.97 11.29 -7.71
N LYS A 65 -11.13 11.85 -8.61
CA LYS A 65 -11.59 12.55 -9.82
C LYS A 65 -12.39 11.67 -10.78
N LYS A 66 -12.26 10.34 -10.69
CA LYS A 66 -13.03 9.37 -11.50
C LYS A 66 -14.36 8.94 -10.84
N GLY A 67 -14.71 9.51 -9.68
CA GLY A 67 -15.98 9.30 -8.99
C GLY A 67 -15.95 8.22 -7.91
N TYR A 68 -14.77 7.94 -7.35
CA TYR A 68 -14.58 7.01 -6.24
C TYR A 68 -14.42 7.78 -4.93
N ASN A 69 -14.94 7.25 -3.82
CA ASN A 69 -14.41 7.62 -2.52
C ASN A 69 -13.08 6.89 -2.33
N THR A 70 -12.06 7.54 -1.77
CA THR A 70 -10.73 6.92 -1.68
C THR A 70 -10.15 7.05 -0.28
N PHE A 71 -9.29 6.10 0.07
CA PHE A 71 -8.55 6.11 1.32
C PHE A 71 -7.09 5.77 1.03
N VAL A 72 -6.16 6.29 1.82
CA VAL A 72 -4.76 5.88 1.83
C VAL A 72 -4.45 5.22 3.16
N CYS A 73 -3.92 3.99 3.13
CA CYS A 73 -3.52 3.25 4.31
C CYS A 73 -2.06 3.52 4.68
N THR A 74 -1.84 3.99 5.91
CA THR A 74 -0.51 4.01 6.54
C THR A 74 -0.44 2.81 7.47
N TYR A 75 0.18 1.72 7.00
CA TYR A 75 0.33 0.46 7.71
C TYR A 75 1.66 0.36 8.46
N THR A 76 1.81 -0.65 9.33
CA THR A 76 3.01 -0.87 10.13
C THR A 76 4.22 -1.23 9.27
N THR A 77 5.36 -0.57 9.52
CA THR A 77 6.62 -0.79 8.81
C THR A 77 7.83 -0.97 9.74
N ASN A 78 8.91 -1.51 9.19
CA ASN A 78 10.14 -1.87 9.91
C ASN A 78 11.37 -1.19 9.33
N LEU A 79 11.43 0.15 9.42
CA LEU A 79 12.51 0.98 8.86
C LEU A 79 13.91 0.53 9.30
N PHE A 80 14.05 0.07 10.54
CA PHE A 80 15.35 -0.23 11.15
C PHE A 80 15.71 -1.72 11.14
N GLY A 81 14.82 -2.61 10.68
CA GLY A 81 15.04 -4.04 10.73
C GLY A 81 15.17 -4.60 12.16
N ILE A 82 14.64 -3.90 13.17
CA ILE A 82 14.82 -4.25 14.59
C ILE A 82 13.82 -5.34 15.03
N ALA A 83 12.57 -5.23 14.61
CA ALA A 83 11.50 -6.16 14.96
C ALA A 83 10.80 -6.64 13.69
N PRO A 84 10.85 -7.95 13.36
CA PRO A 84 10.11 -8.51 12.22
C PRO A 84 8.63 -8.12 12.29
N LEU A 85 8.05 -7.82 11.13
CA LEU A 85 6.64 -7.41 11.05
C LEU A 85 5.66 -8.57 11.19
N LEU A 86 6.10 -9.76 10.79
CA LEU A 86 5.26 -10.96 10.72
C LEU A 86 3.96 -10.67 9.94
N ASP A 87 2.81 -10.92 10.56
CA ASP A 87 1.49 -10.73 9.97
C ASP A 87 0.88 -9.35 10.26
N GLN A 88 1.57 -8.46 11.01
CA GLN A 88 0.99 -7.18 11.44
C GLN A 88 0.52 -6.29 10.27
N PRO A 89 1.27 -6.11 9.17
CA PRO A 89 0.80 -5.31 8.03
C PRO A 89 -0.48 -5.90 7.41
N MET A 90 -0.58 -7.24 7.38
CA MET A 90 -1.75 -7.93 6.84
C MET A 90 -2.97 -7.77 7.76
N LYS A 91 -2.76 -7.79 9.08
CA LYS A 91 -3.79 -7.41 10.07
C LYS A 91 -4.24 -5.96 9.90
N ASP A 92 -3.31 -5.02 9.70
CA ASP A 92 -3.62 -3.61 9.48
C ASP A 92 -4.50 -3.41 8.23
N LEU A 93 -4.13 -4.02 7.10
CA LEU A 93 -4.91 -3.89 5.85
C LEU A 93 -6.26 -4.61 5.95
N SER A 94 -6.32 -5.79 6.57
CA SER A 94 -7.58 -6.48 6.87
C SER A 94 -8.50 -5.62 7.75
N ARG A 95 -7.97 -5.01 8.82
CA ARG A 95 -8.69 -4.08 9.70
C ARG A 95 -9.16 -2.85 8.94
N ALA A 96 -8.35 -2.29 8.02
CA ALA A 96 -8.75 -1.16 7.18
C ALA A 96 -9.96 -1.47 6.29
N ILE A 97 -10.00 -2.63 5.65
CA ILE A 97 -11.15 -3.06 4.83
C ILE A 97 -12.39 -3.21 5.71
N ARG A 98 -12.26 -3.87 6.86
CA ARG A 98 -13.36 -4.03 7.84
C ARG A 98 -13.83 -2.68 8.37
N TYR A 99 -12.91 -1.74 8.62
CA TYR A 99 -13.20 -0.40 9.10
C TYR A 99 -14.02 0.40 8.09
N ILE A 100 -13.63 0.39 6.81
CA ILE A 100 -14.38 1.08 5.76
C ILE A 100 -15.77 0.48 5.61
N ARG A 101 -15.90 -0.86 5.60
CA ARG A 101 -17.21 -1.55 5.51
C ARG A 101 -18.10 -1.25 6.72
N ALA A 102 -17.56 -1.28 7.95
CA ALA A 102 -18.30 -0.95 9.17
C ALA A 102 -18.87 0.47 9.16
N ASN A 103 -18.23 1.39 8.42
CA ASN A 103 -18.59 2.80 8.34
C ASN A 103 -19.10 3.19 6.94
N ALA A 104 -19.49 2.22 6.10
CA ALA A 104 -19.84 2.46 4.69
C ALA A 104 -20.95 3.50 4.52
N GLU A 105 -21.95 3.51 5.40
CA GLU A 105 -23.01 4.52 5.41
C GLU A 105 -22.47 5.94 5.66
N THR A 106 -21.56 6.08 6.63
CA THR A 106 -20.96 7.37 7.01
C THR A 106 -20.03 7.88 5.92
N PHE A 107 -19.31 6.97 5.26
CA PHE A 107 -18.37 7.33 4.19
C PHE A 107 -19.02 7.38 2.81
N HIS A 108 -20.33 7.15 2.71
CA HIS A 108 -21.04 7.01 1.44
C HIS A 108 -20.31 6.07 0.48
N VAL A 109 -19.87 4.92 1.00
CA VAL A 109 -19.20 3.86 0.25
C VAL A 109 -20.18 2.73 -0.03
N LYS A 110 -20.08 2.13 -1.21
CA LYS A 110 -20.71 0.84 -1.52
C LYS A 110 -19.86 -0.28 -0.94
N GLU A 111 -20.40 -1.03 0.02
CA GLU A 111 -19.67 -2.03 0.81
C GLU A 111 -19.13 -3.23 -0.02
N ASP A 112 -19.74 -3.46 -1.19
CA ASP A 112 -19.46 -4.50 -2.18
C ASP A 112 -18.69 -3.99 -3.42
N GLU A 113 -18.24 -2.73 -3.40
CA GLU A 113 -17.40 -2.16 -4.46
C GLU A 113 -16.09 -1.54 -3.88
N LEU A 114 -15.42 -2.25 -2.96
CA LEU A 114 -14.14 -1.85 -2.36
C LEU A 114 -12.96 -2.53 -3.05
N THR A 115 -12.19 -1.75 -3.80
CA THR A 115 -10.96 -2.19 -4.47
C THR A 115 -9.74 -1.75 -3.66
N ILE A 116 -8.77 -2.65 -3.46
CA ILE A 116 -7.46 -2.28 -2.89
C ILE A 116 -6.45 -2.02 -4.01
N CYS A 117 -5.63 -0.98 -3.89
CA CYS A 117 -4.67 -0.56 -4.91
C CYS A 117 -3.27 -0.46 -4.29
N GLY A 118 -2.47 -1.50 -4.49
CA GLY A 118 -1.15 -1.63 -3.88
C GLY A 118 0.00 -1.34 -4.84
N PHE A 119 1.10 -0.82 -4.31
CA PHE A 119 2.34 -0.54 -5.05
C PHE A 119 3.53 -1.27 -4.46
N SER A 120 4.34 -1.96 -5.28
CA SER A 120 5.57 -2.64 -4.81
C SER A 120 5.30 -3.58 -3.61
N ALA A 121 5.87 -3.31 -2.44
CA ALA A 121 5.58 -4.02 -1.18
C ALA A 121 4.13 -3.83 -0.68
N GLY A 122 3.51 -2.68 -0.93
CA GLY A 122 2.06 -2.49 -0.73
C GLY A 122 1.24 -3.30 -1.75
N GLY A 123 1.79 -3.55 -2.94
CA GLY A 123 1.26 -4.49 -3.92
C GLY A 123 1.30 -5.92 -3.40
N HIS A 124 2.41 -6.33 -2.79
CA HIS A 124 2.50 -7.59 -2.06
C HIS A 124 1.47 -7.65 -0.95
N LEU A 125 1.35 -6.61 -0.12
CA LEU A 125 0.41 -6.59 0.99
C LEU A 125 -1.05 -6.74 0.52
N CYS A 126 -1.41 -6.05 -0.55
CA CYS A 126 -2.71 -6.23 -1.20
C CYS A 126 -2.90 -7.67 -1.70
N GLY A 127 -1.92 -8.22 -2.42
CA GLY A 127 -1.96 -9.60 -2.88
C GLY A 127 -2.06 -10.61 -1.73
N SER A 128 -1.36 -10.38 -0.62
CA SER A 128 -1.42 -11.21 0.59
C SER A 128 -2.84 -11.25 1.15
N VAL A 129 -3.50 -10.10 1.30
CA VAL A 129 -4.90 -10.09 1.73
C VAL A 129 -5.79 -10.80 0.70
N CYS A 130 -5.57 -10.63 -0.60
CA CYS A 130 -6.35 -11.32 -1.63
C CYS A 130 -6.31 -12.86 -1.52
N VAL A 131 -5.15 -13.44 -1.18
CA VAL A 131 -4.97 -14.90 -1.13
C VAL A 131 -5.06 -15.50 0.28
N HIS A 132 -4.91 -14.70 1.33
CA HIS A 132 -4.89 -15.14 2.73
C HIS A 132 -5.96 -14.48 3.62
N TYR A 133 -6.95 -13.78 3.06
CA TYR A 133 -7.96 -13.06 3.86
C TYR A 133 -8.63 -13.95 4.93
N GLU A 134 -8.84 -15.23 4.65
CA GLU A 134 -9.47 -16.17 5.58
C GLU A 134 -8.63 -16.45 6.84
N ASP A 135 -7.30 -16.37 6.73
CA ASP A 135 -6.37 -16.60 7.83
C ASP A 135 -6.34 -15.43 8.81
N VAL A 136 -6.71 -14.22 8.34
CA VAL A 136 -6.66 -13.01 9.14
C VAL A 136 -7.93 -12.83 9.96
N LYS A 137 -7.84 -13.20 11.24
CA LYS A 137 -8.90 -12.95 12.22
C LYS A 137 -8.73 -11.60 12.87
N ASP A 138 -9.86 -11.06 13.31
CA ASP A 138 -9.95 -9.80 14.01
C ASP A 138 -10.62 -10.05 15.36
N GLU A 139 -9.95 -9.67 16.45
CA GLU A 139 -10.41 -9.95 17.81
C GLU A 139 -11.48 -8.96 18.31
N ASN A 140 -11.57 -7.77 17.69
CA ASN A 140 -12.54 -6.78 18.11
C ASN A 140 -13.94 -7.18 17.60
N PRO A 141 -14.95 -7.36 18.48
CA PRO A 141 -16.30 -7.78 18.08
C PRO A 141 -16.98 -6.85 17.07
N LYS A 142 -16.58 -5.58 17.00
CA LYS A 142 -17.06 -4.62 16.01
C LYS A 142 -16.67 -5.00 14.57
N TYR A 143 -15.52 -5.66 14.41
CA TYR A 143 -14.94 -5.96 13.11
C TYR A 143 -14.87 -7.46 12.80
N SER A 144 -14.87 -8.33 13.81
CA SER A 144 -14.66 -9.79 13.68
C SER A 144 -15.62 -10.48 12.70
N ALA A 145 -16.89 -10.03 12.64
CA ALA A 145 -17.91 -10.57 11.74
C ALA A 145 -17.92 -9.93 10.34
N ILE A 146 -17.16 -8.85 10.11
CA ILE A 146 -17.16 -8.12 8.84
C ILE A 146 -16.16 -8.78 7.89
N PHE A 147 -16.58 -9.08 6.66
CA PHE A 147 -15.70 -9.71 5.69
C PHE A 147 -14.54 -8.77 5.29
N ASN A 148 -13.32 -9.31 5.15
CA ASN A 148 -12.10 -8.56 4.80
C ASN A 148 -11.56 -8.83 3.40
N ARG A 149 -12.14 -9.77 2.64
CA ARG A 149 -11.77 -9.96 1.23
C ARG A 149 -12.17 -8.72 0.43
N PRO A 150 -11.27 -8.09 -0.34
CA PRO A 150 -11.63 -6.97 -1.21
C PRO A 150 -12.46 -7.46 -2.40
N ASP A 151 -13.15 -6.55 -3.06
CA ASP A 151 -14.01 -6.87 -4.22
C ASP A 151 -13.20 -6.91 -5.53
N ALA A 152 -12.06 -6.21 -5.57
CA ALA A 152 -11.03 -6.33 -6.60
C ALA A 152 -9.67 -5.83 -6.06
N ALA A 153 -8.59 -6.13 -6.77
CA ALA A 153 -7.27 -5.58 -6.47
C ALA A 153 -6.59 -4.98 -7.70
N ILE A 154 -5.88 -3.86 -7.50
CA ILE A 154 -4.92 -3.28 -8.44
C ILE A 154 -3.53 -3.52 -7.85
N LEU A 155 -2.70 -4.28 -8.55
CA LEU A 155 -1.34 -4.63 -8.15
C LEU A 155 -0.35 -3.94 -9.09
N SER A 156 0.27 -2.86 -8.59
CA SER A 156 1.18 -2.01 -9.35
C SER A 156 2.63 -2.39 -9.05
N TYR A 157 3.35 -2.87 -10.08
CA TYR A 157 4.72 -3.38 -10.00
C TYR A 157 4.98 -4.20 -8.73
N PRO A 158 4.14 -5.22 -8.44
CA PRO A 158 4.06 -5.82 -7.12
C PRO A 158 5.26 -6.73 -6.84
N VAL A 159 5.70 -6.75 -5.58
CA VAL A 159 6.45 -7.91 -5.07
C VAL A 159 5.46 -9.06 -4.92
N ILE A 160 5.82 -10.27 -5.37
CA ILE A 160 4.94 -11.46 -5.36
C ILE A 160 5.67 -12.68 -4.84
N THR A 161 6.79 -13.05 -5.47
CA THR A 161 7.44 -14.33 -5.18
C THR A 161 8.56 -14.16 -4.15
N SER A 162 8.71 -15.15 -3.26
CA SER A 162 9.89 -15.31 -2.42
C SER A 162 10.97 -16.18 -3.09
N GLY A 163 10.76 -16.62 -4.33
CA GLY A 163 11.71 -17.44 -5.10
C GLY A 163 12.89 -16.65 -5.66
N GLU A 164 13.48 -17.10 -6.77
CA GLU A 164 14.68 -16.49 -7.39
C GLU A 164 14.50 -15.00 -7.71
N LYS A 165 13.28 -14.59 -8.10
CA LYS A 165 12.94 -13.24 -8.55
C LYS A 165 12.43 -12.32 -7.44
N ALA A 166 12.67 -12.69 -6.18
CA ALA A 166 12.17 -11.95 -5.04
C ALA A 166 12.87 -10.60 -4.85
N HIS A 167 12.10 -9.62 -4.38
CA HIS A 167 12.66 -8.46 -3.69
C HIS A 167 12.98 -8.85 -2.24
N ARG A 168 14.20 -9.36 -2.00
CA ARG A 168 14.63 -9.95 -0.71
C ARG A 168 14.39 -9.04 0.50
N GLY A 169 14.65 -7.73 0.36
CA GLY A 169 14.47 -6.76 1.45
C GLY A 169 13.03 -6.69 1.98
N SER A 170 12.02 -6.95 1.14
CA SER A 170 10.62 -7.01 1.60
C SER A 170 10.40 -8.20 2.55
N PHE A 171 10.94 -9.37 2.22
CA PHE A 171 10.82 -10.57 3.04
C PHE A 171 11.67 -10.49 4.32
N GLU A 172 12.86 -9.88 4.24
CA GLU A 172 13.67 -9.59 5.42
C GLU A 172 12.97 -8.62 6.39
N SER A 173 12.20 -7.65 5.88
CA SER A 173 11.41 -6.75 6.74
C SER A 173 10.27 -7.48 7.45
N LEU A 174 9.66 -8.47 6.78
CA LEU A 174 8.59 -9.30 7.33
C LEU A 174 9.11 -10.29 8.38
N PHE A 175 10.20 -11.02 8.09
CA PHE A 175 10.59 -12.20 8.86
C PHE A 175 12.01 -12.15 9.45
N GLY A 176 12.80 -11.13 9.11
CA GLY A 176 14.23 -11.11 9.36
C GLY A 176 15.02 -11.94 8.32
N LYS A 177 16.34 -12.03 8.52
CA LYS A 177 17.26 -12.70 7.58
C LYS A 177 17.15 -14.23 7.58
N ASP A 178 16.65 -14.79 8.68
CA ASP A 178 16.57 -16.24 8.90
C ASP A 178 15.12 -16.74 8.74
N ALA A 179 14.40 -16.19 7.76
CA ALA A 179 13.02 -16.61 7.45
C ALA A 179 12.97 -18.10 7.11
N SER A 180 12.01 -18.83 7.69
CA SER A 180 11.82 -20.25 7.39
C SER A 180 11.29 -20.45 5.96
N GLU A 181 11.53 -21.64 5.40
CA GLU A 181 10.95 -22.02 4.09
C GLU A 181 9.43 -21.95 4.11
N GLU A 182 8.80 -22.27 5.24
CA GLU A 182 7.36 -22.17 5.45
C GLU A 182 6.88 -20.72 5.38
N GLN A 183 7.55 -19.79 6.07
CA GLN A 183 7.23 -18.36 6.03
C GLN A 183 7.39 -17.79 4.61
N LEU A 184 8.48 -18.13 3.94
CA LEU A 184 8.74 -17.69 2.56
C LEU A 184 7.72 -18.30 1.59
N SER A 185 7.38 -19.58 1.74
CA SER A 185 6.38 -20.22 0.90
C SER A 185 4.99 -19.66 1.14
N TYR A 186 4.62 -19.35 2.40
CA TYR A 186 3.36 -18.69 2.73
C TYR A 186 3.26 -17.33 2.05
N MET A 187 4.31 -16.50 2.12
CA MET A 187 4.31 -15.19 1.47
C MET A 187 4.71 -15.21 -0.03
N SER A 188 4.78 -16.37 -0.66
CA SER A 188 4.94 -16.47 -2.12
C SER A 188 3.56 -16.53 -2.77
N LEU A 189 3.01 -15.37 -3.08
CA LEU A 189 1.57 -15.20 -3.31
C LEU A 189 1.05 -15.95 -4.54
N GLU A 190 1.91 -16.16 -5.55
CA GLU A 190 1.58 -16.93 -6.74
C GLU A 190 1.21 -18.39 -6.44
N LYS A 191 1.63 -18.93 -5.29
CA LYS A 191 1.34 -20.31 -4.87
C LYS A 191 -0.03 -20.47 -4.20
N HIS A 192 -0.67 -19.36 -3.84
CA HIS A 192 -1.90 -19.36 -3.02
C HIS A 192 -3.09 -18.75 -3.74
N VAL A 193 -2.96 -18.44 -5.02
CA VAL A 193 -4.12 -18.04 -5.83
C VAL A 193 -5.09 -19.21 -5.94
N THR A 194 -6.34 -18.95 -5.61
CA THR A 194 -7.48 -19.89 -5.68
C THR A 194 -8.62 -19.28 -6.50
N PRO A 195 -9.65 -20.06 -6.88
CA PRO A 195 -10.84 -19.51 -7.54
C PRO A 195 -11.55 -18.42 -6.71
N ASP A 196 -11.37 -18.40 -5.40
CA ASP A 196 -11.95 -17.40 -4.51
C ASP A 196 -11.12 -16.11 -4.42
N THR A 197 -9.92 -16.07 -5.02
CA THR A 197 -9.12 -14.85 -5.11
C THR A 197 -9.90 -13.78 -5.89
N PRO A 198 -9.97 -12.51 -5.42
CA PRO A 198 -10.71 -11.46 -6.09
C PRO A 198 -10.12 -11.12 -7.47
N PRO A 199 -10.94 -10.56 -8.38
CA PRO A 199 -10.44 -10.06 -9.66
C PRO A 199 -9.23 -9.13 -9.49
N CYS A 200 -8.21 -9.31 -10.33
CA CYS A 200 -6.95 -8.57 -10.21
C CYS A 200 -6.57 -7.81 -11.50
N PHE A 201 -6.27 -6.53 -11.37
CA PHE A 201 -5.58 -5.74 -12.39
C PHE A 201 -4.11 -5.63 -12.03
N LEU A 202 -3.21 -6.07 -12.91
CA LEU A 202 -1.77 -5.99 -12.72
C LEU A 202 -1.16 -5.07 -13.76
N TRP A 203 -0.20 -4.25 -13.34
CA TRP A 203 0.68 -3.56 -14.29
C TRP A 203 2.11 -3.46 -13.78
N GLN A 204 3.07 -3.43 -14.69
CA GLN A 204 4.49 -3.25 -14.38
C GLN A 204 5.26 -2.79 -15.62
N THR A 205 6.52 -2.35 -15.47
CA THR A 205 7.41 -2.07 -16.60
C THR A 205 8.35 -3.25 -16.86
N ALA A 206 8.67 -3.52 -18.13
CA ALA A 206 9.60 -4.59 -18.50
C ALA A 206 11.05 -4.34 -18.04
N THR A 207 11.39 -3.08 -17.75
CA THR A 207 12.73 -2.65 -17.34
C THR A 207 12.84 -2.37 -15.84
N ASP A 208 11.88 -2.82 -15.03
CA ASP A 208 11.93 -2.65 -13.57
C ASP A 208 13.20 -3.32 -13.00
N GLU A 209 14.06 -2.49 -12.41
CA GLU A 209 15.37 -2.89 -11.90
C GLU A 209 15.33 -3.33 -10.43
N THR A 210 14.22 -3.10 -9.73
CA THR A 210 14.11 -3.34 -8.28
C THR A 210 13.28 -4.58 -8.00
N VAL A 211 12.10 -4.67 -8.63
CA VAL A 211 11.22 -5.84 -8.54
C VAL A 211 11.16 -6.43 -9.94
N PRO A 212 11.77 -7.60 -10.20
CA PRO A 212 11.76 -8.19 -11.53
C PRO A 212 10.32 -8.37 -12.03
N VAL A 213 10.08 -8.01 -13.30
CA VAL A 213 8.76 -8.06 -13.95
C VAL A 213 8.10 -9.45 -13.88
N GLU A 214 8.92 -10.49 -13.73
CA GLU A 214 8.50 -11.87 -13.50
C GLU A 214 7.55 -12.03 -12.30
N ASN A 215 7.61 -11.16 -11.29
CA ASN A 215 6.63 -11.17 -10.20
C ASN A 215 5.20 -11.01 -10.74
N SER A 216 4.97 -10.07 -11.65
CA SER A 216 3.66 -9.85 -12.26
C SER A 216 3.28 -10.98 -13.23
N TYR A 217 4.23 -11.57 -13.96
CA TYR A 217 3.97 -12.74 -14.81
C TYR A 217 3.50 -13.95 -14.00
N LEU A 218 4.20 -14.26 -12.90
CA LEU A 218 3.88 -15.40 -12.04
C LEU A 218 2.47 -15.29 -11.45
N PHE A 219 2.09 -14.11 -10.95
CA PHE A 219 0.75 -13.91 -10.39
C PHE A 219 -0.34 -13.95 -11.47
N ALA A 220 -0.10 -13.35 -12.64
CA ALA A 220 -1.05 -13.42 -13.76
C ALA A 220 -1.26 -14.85 -14.27
N GLU A 221 -0.19 -15.65 -14.34
CA GLU A 221 -0.26 -17.07 -14.68
C GLU A 221 -1.06 -17.86 -13.62
N ALA A 222 -0.84 -17.59 -12.34
CA ALA A 222 -1.60 -18.20 -11.25
C ALA A 222 -3.10 -17.82 -11.29
N CYS A 223 -3.43 -16.57 -11.58
CA CYS A 223 -4.82 -16.12 -11.82
C CYS A 223 -5.45 -16.88 -12.99
N LYS A 224 -4.75 -16.98 -14.12
CA LYS A 224 -5.21 -17.74 -15.29
C LYS A 224 -5.45 -19.21 -14.96
N ALA A 225 -4.53 -19.85 -14.26
CA ALA A 225 -4.61 -21.27 -13.91
C ALA A 225 -5.81 -21.58 -13.00
N ASN A 226 -6.20 -20.63 -12.14
CA ASN A 226 -7.31 -20.78 -11.19
C ASN A 226 -8.64 -20.15 -11.66
N GLY A 227 -8.70 -19.61 -12.89
CA GLY A 227 -9.92 -19.01 -13.43
C GLY A 227 -10.31 -17.67 -12.78
N VAL A 228 -9.37 -16.99 -12.12
CA VAL A 228 -9.59 -15.67 -11.52
C VAL A 228 -9.63 -14.62 -12.65
N PRO A 229 -10.67 -13.77 -12.75
CA PRO A 229 -10.68 -12.68 -13.72
C PRO A 229 -9.52 -11.72 -13.50
N TYR A 230 -8.73 -11.46 -14.54
CA TYR A 230 -7.58 -10.55 -14.42
C TYR A 230 -7.32 -9.75 -15.69
N ALA A 231 -6.60 -8.65 -15.53
CA ALA A 231 -5.92 -7.94 -16.61
C ALA A 231 -4.44 -7.79 -16.27
N HIS A 232 -3.55 -7.91 -17.25
CA HIS A 232 -2.12 -7.74 -17.05
C HIS A 232 -1.52 -6.85 -18.13
N HIS A 233 -0.95 -5.72 -17.72
CA HIS A 233 -0.35 -4.72 -18.60
C HIS A 233 1.15 -4.56 -18.29
N VAL A 234 2.01 -5.02 -19.20
CA VAL A 234 3.45 -4.77 -19.10
C VAL A 234 3.83 -3.65 -20.07
N PHE A 235 4.29 -2.54 -19.52
CA PHE A 235 4.76 -1.38 -20.27
C PHE A 235 6.23 -1.52 -20.66
N SER A 236 6.62 -0.89 -21.77
CA SER A 236 7.91 -1.14 -22.40
C SER A 236 9.10 -0.70 -21.56
N LYS A 237 9.00 0.44 -20.87
CA LYS A 237 10.11 1.02 -20.10
C LYS A 237 9.64 1.87 -18.92
N GLY A 238 10.43 1.83 -17.86
CA GLY A 238 10.38 2.76 -16.74
C GLY A 238 11.03 2.15 -15.49
N LYS A 239 11.55 3.00 -14.61
CA LYS A 239 12.15 2.57 -13.34
C LYS A 239 11.10 2.01 -12.38
N HIS A 240 11.53 1.39 -11.30
CA HIS A 240 10.62 1.06 -10.19
C HIS A 240 10.01 2.32 -9.52
N GLY A 241 8.79 2.19 -8.98
CA GLY A 241 8.17 3.24 -8.15
C GLY A 241 7.67 4.45 -8.95
N LEU A 242 7.10 4.23 -10.14
CA LEU A 242 6.58 5.30 -10.99
C LEU A 242 5.27 5.92 -10.52
N SER A 243 4.53 5.26 -9.60
CA SER A 243 3.23 5.75 -9.14
C SER A 243 2.30 6.07 -10.32
N LEU A 244 1.88 7.33 -10.51
CA LEU A 244 1.09 7.79 -11.66
C LEU A 244 1.91 8.06 -12.94
N ALA A 245 3.23 8.12 -12.84
CA ALA A 245 4.16 8.40 -13.94
C ALA A 245 3.86 9.69 -14.73
N ASN A 246 3.08 10.61 -14.17
CA ASN A 246 2.70 11.87 -14.81
C ASN A 246 3.62 13.02 -14.37
N GLU A 247 3.40 14.21 -14.94
CA GLU A 247 4.17 15.42 -14.62
C GLU A 247 4.07 15.82 -13.14
N ASP A 248 2.91 15.64 -12.51
CA ASP A 248 2.76 15.96 -11.09
C ASP A 248 3.66 15.06 -10.23
N TRP A 249 3.64 13.75 -10.45
CA TRP A 249 4.56 12.83 -9.80
C TRP A 249 6.02 13.20 -10.10
N ALA A 250 6.38 13.40 -11.38
CA ALA A 250 7.75 13.69 -11.78
C ALA A 250 8.32 14.95 -11.09
N ASN A 251 7.48 15.97 -10.89
CA ASN A 251 7.85 17.22 -10.22
C ASN A 251 7.71 17.16 -8.69
N GLY A 252 7.43 15.99 -8.10
CA GLY A 252 7.31 15.81 -6.65
C GLY A 252 5.99 16.33 -6.06
N ASN A 253 4.95 16.53 -6.87
CA ASN A 253 3.61 16.97 -6.45
C ASN A 253 2.74 15.77 -6.03
N PHE A 254 3.17 15.00 -5.03
CA PHE A 254 2.48 13.77 -4.63
C PHE A 254 1.57 13.87 -3.40
N GLY A 255 1.45 15.06 -2.80
CA GLY A 255 0.59 15.32 -1.64
C GLY A 255 1.32 15.30 -0.30
N GLY A 256 0.56 15.11 0.77
CA GLY A 256 0.99 15.22 2.16
C GLY A 256 1.87 14.08 2.63
N GLN A 257 2.73 14.38 3.61
CA GLN A 257 3.63 13.42 4.26
C GLN A 257 3.01 12.80 5.52
N TYR A 258 1.71 12.47 5.49
CA TYR A 258 1.07 11.75 6.60
C TYR A 258 1.49 10.27 6.63
N THR A 259 1.89 9.70 5.49
CA THR A 259 2.35 8.31 5.41
C THR A 259 3.67 8.06 6.15
N VAL A 260 4.42 9.11 6.51
CA VAL A 260 5.68 8.98 7.29
C VAL A 260 5.46 9.13 8.80
N GLU A 261 4.23 9.04 9.28
CA GLU A 261 3.88 9.23 10.70
C GLU A 261 4.66 8.28 11.63
N GLN A 262 4.78 6.99 11.28
CA GLN A 262 5.56 6.05 12.09
C GLN A 262 7.04 6.46 12.19
N ILE A 263 7.62 6.96 11.10
CA ILE A 263 9.00 7.45 11.07
C ILE A 263 9.14 8.65 12.01
N LYS A 264 8.18 9.58 12.00
CA LYS A 264 8.17 10.75 12.91
C LYS A 264 8.13 10.31 14.38
N CYS A 265 7.31 9.32 14.71
CA CYS A 265 7.25 8.75 16.05
C CYS A 265 8.58 8.11 16.48
N GLN A 266 9.21 7.34 15.59
CA GLN A 266 10.51 6.71 15.85
C GLN A 266 11.64 7.73 16.01
N VAL A 267 11.70 8.75 15.15
CA VAL A 267 12.69 9.84 15.25
C VAL A 267 12.53 10.56 16.58
N LYS A 268 11.31 10.92 16.98
CA LYS A 268 11.04 11.55 18.26
C LYS A 268 11.48 10.67 19.44
N ALA A 269 11.14 9.39 19.41
CA ALA A 269 11.55 8.45 20.45
C ALA A 269 13.08 8.31 20.54
N ALA A 270 13.79 8.42 19.41
CA ALA A 270 15.24 8.41 19.40
C ALA A 270 15.85 9.70 19.98
N GLU A 271 15.28 10.86 19.65
CA GLU A 271 15.67 12.15 20.24
C GLU A 271 15.43 12.21 21.75
N GLU A 272 14.39 11.52 22.24
CA GLU A 272 14.06 11.40 23.66
C GLU A 272 14.87 10.29 24.38
N GLY A 273 15.73 9.56 23.65
CA GLY A 273 16.56 8.48 24.20
C GLY A 273 15.81 7.19 24.54
N VAL A 274 14.54 7.08 24.15
CA VAL A 274 13.70 5.88 24.33
C VAL A 274 14.07 4.79 23.32
N LEU A 275 14.33 5.19 22.07
CA LEU A 275 14.79 4.31 21.01
C LEU A 275 16.30 4.52 20.82
N PRO A 276 17.17 3.58 21.22
CA PRO A 276 18.62 3.77 21.17
C PRO A 276 19.16 3.63 19.74
N LEU A 277 19.05 4.71 18.95
CA LEU A 277 19.64 4.82 17.63
C LEU A 277 20.90 5.70 17.64
N PRO A 278 21.91 5.40 16.81
CA PRO A 278 23.03 6.30 16.60
C PRO A 278 22.56 7.67 16.10
N GLU A 279 23.13 8.76 16.62
CA GLU A 279 22.79 10.13 16.22
C GLU A 279 22.89 10.34 14.69
N GLU A 280 23.92 9.77 14.07
CA GLU A 280 24.12 9.83 12.62
C GLU A 280 22.96 9.17 11.84
N ALA A 281 22.39 8.10 12.37
CA ALA A 281 21.23 7.43 11.76
C ALA A 281 19.98 8.31 11.86
N VAL A 282 19.76 8.97 13.01
CA VAL A 282 18.65 9.91 13.22
C VAL A 282 18.75 11.10 12.26
N GLU A 283 19.93 11.71 12.13
CA GLU A 283 20.14 12.84 11.23
C GLU A 283 20.00 12.46 9.75
N ARG A 284 20.46 11.25 9.36
CA ARG A 284 20.23 10.73 8.02
C ARG A 284 18.74 10.62 7.69
N ILE A 285 17.94 10.06 8.61
CA ILE A 285 16.49 9.89 8.42
C ILE A 285 15.78 11.24 8.34
N LYS A 286 16.12 12.19 9.22
CA LYS A 286 15.56 13.54 9.14
C LYS A 286 15.84 14.21 7.81
N LYS A 287 17.04 14.01 7.25
CA LYS A 287 17.40 14.53 5.93
C LYS A 287 16.60 13.86 4.82
N GLU A 288 16.50 12.53 4.84
CA GLU A 288 15.81 11.72 3.83
C GLU A 288 14.31 12.03 3.75
N PHE A 289 13.66 12.17 4.91
CA PHE A 289 12.22 12.42 5.00
C PHE A 289 11.85 13.88 5.23
N GLY A 290 12.80 14.82 5.05
CA GLY A 290 12.53 16.26 5.12
C GLY A 290 12.08 16.79 6.48
N MET A 291 12.44 16.12 7.59
CA MET A 291 11.97 16.44 8.94
C MET A 291 12.79 17.54 9.66
N ARG A 292 13.40 18.48 8.91
CA ARG A 292 14.23 19.55 9.50
C ARG A 292 13.36 20.64 10.16
N LYS A 293 13.84 21.23 11.25
CA LYS A 293 13.22 22.44 11.86
C LYS A 293 13.18 23.55 10.81
N LYS A 294 12.05 24.27 10.77
CA LYS A 294 11.74 25.42 9.90
C LYS A 294 12.84 26.50 9.92
N GLU A 295 13.92 26.29 9.20
CA GLU A 295 14.82 27.35 8.76
C GLU A 295 15.23 27.04 7.32
N THR A 296 14.81 27.93 6.41
CA THR A 296 15.15 27.97 4.96
C THR A 296 14.41 27.04 3.98
N GLU A 297 13.07 27.00 4.02
CA GLU A 297 12.31 26.80 2.78
C GLU A 297 11.91 28.17 2.21
N ARG A 298 12.92 28.84 1.66
CA ARG A 298 12.76 30.02 0.80
C ARG A 298 13.37 29.70 -0.56
N SER A 299 12.96 28.59 -1.16
CA SER A 299 12.99 28.39 -2.60
C SER A 299 11.80 27.51 -2.98
N GLY A 300 10.89 28.01 -3.81
CA GLY A 300 9.81 27.21 -4.40
C GLY A 300 10.31 26.20 -5.43
N GLU A 301 11.55 25.73 -5.33
CA GLU A 301 12.12 24.71 -6.21
C GLU A 301 11.71 23.34 -5.70
N LYS A 302 10.59 22.85 -6.24
CA LYS A 302 10.19 21.46 -6.09
C LYS A 302 11.25 20.59 -6.75
N THR A 303 11.77 19.60 -6.02
CA THR A 303 12.80 18.69 -6.53
C THR A 303 12.13 17.67 -7.45
N ARG A 304 12.54 17.64 -8.72
CA ARG A 304 12.12 16.61 -9.69
C ARG A 304 12.58 15.24 -9.17
N ILE A 305 11.64 14.29 -9.02
CA ILE A 305 11.89 12.94 -8.46
C ILE A 305 11.99 11.86 -9.55
N GLY A 306 11.73 12.22 -10.81
CA GLY A 306 11.80 11.31 -11.95
C GLY A 306 11.44 11.98 -13.26
N GLU A 307 11.38 11.16 -14.32
CA GLU A 307 10.90 11.55 -15.64
C GLU A 307 9.49 10.97 -15.84
N PRO A 308 8.52 11.75 -16.32
CA PRO A 308 7.19 11.23 -16.63
C PRO A 308 7.28 10.19 -17.76
N SER A 309 6.29 9.32 -17.84
CA SER A 309 6.15 8.33 -18.90
C SER A 309 4.70 8.32 -19.40
N GLU A 310 4.48 8.85 -20.60
CA GLU A 310 3.14 8.87 -21.22
C GLU A 310 2.56 7.47 -21.41
N GLU A 311 3.42 6.48 -21.73
CA GLU A 311 3.02 5.08 -21.88
C GLU A 311 2.49 4.51 -20.57
N VAL A 312 3.17 4.78 -19.44
CA VAL A 312 2.77 4.26 -18.13
C VAL A 312 1.61 5.07 -17.54
N ALA A 313 1.58 6.39 -17.75
CA ALA A 313 0.58 7.29 -17.16
C ALA A 313 -0.87 6.99 -17.57
N VAL A 314 -1.09 6.13 -18.56
CA VAL A 314 -2.43 5.65 -18.95
C VAL A 314 -3.00 4.58 -18.01
N TRP A 315 -2.19 3.95 -17.16
CA TRP A 315 -2.63 2.82 -16.32
C TRP A 315 -3.87 3.10 -15.46
N PRO A 316 -4.08 4.29 -14.84
CA PRO A 316 -5.28 4.54 -14.04
C PRO A 316 -6.56 4.54 -14.89
N VAL A 317 -6.46 4.93 -16.17
CA VAL A 317 -7.58 4.88 -17.13
C VAL A 317 -7.90 3.43 -17.49
N LEU A 318 -6.87 2.61 -17.72
CA LEU A 318 -7.03 1.18 -17.99
C LEU A 318 -7.68 0.46 -16.79
N ALA A 319 -7.19 0.74 -15.58
CA ALA A 319 -7.72 0.16 -14.35
C ALA A 319 -9.18 0.58 -14.09
N ASP A 320 -9.51 1.87 -14.21
CA ASP A 320 -10.88 2.38 -14.07
C ASP A 320 -11.84 1.72 -15.07
N THR A 321 -11.42 1.63 -16.34
CA THR A 321 -12.21 0.99 -17.40
C THR A 321 -12.45 -0.49 -17.09
N TRP A 322 -11.40 -1.20 -16.67
CA TRP A 322 -11.48 -2.61 -16.30
C TRP A 322 -12.39 -2.85 -15.08
N LEU A 323 -12.27 -2.02 -14.03
CA LEU A 323 -13.14 -2.10 -12.84
C LEU A 323 -14.61 -1.91 -13.20
N LYS A 324 -14.92 -0.88 -14.00
CA LYS A 324 -16.30 -0.60 -14.46
C LYS A 324 -16.88 -1.72 -15.34
N TYR A 325 -16.03 -2.43 -16.08
CA TYR A 325 -16.44 -3.59 -16.88
C TYR A 325 -16.77 -4.79 -15.98
N ASN A 326 -15.89 -5.13 -15.03
CA ASN A 326 -16.05 -6.32 -14.18
C ASN A 326 -17.15 -6.18 -13.12
N ARG A 327 -17.58 -4.97 -12.78
CA ARG A 327 -18.75 -4.75 -11.89
C ARG A 327 -20.11 -5.02 -12.54
N LYS A 328 -20.17 -5.13 -13.86
CA LYS A 328 -21.42 -5.28 -14.62
C LYS A 328 -21.74 -6.73 -15.00
N GLY A 329 -20.78 -7.64 -14.85
CA GLY A 329 -20.90 -9.07 -15.17
C GLY A 329 -21.13 -9.87 -13.90
#